data_AF-A0A8T1WI69-F1
#
_entry.id   AF-A0A8T1WI69-F1
#
_cell.length_a   1.000
_cell.length_b   1.000
_cell.length_c   1.000
_cell.angle_alpha   90.00
_cell.angle_beta   90.00
_cell.angle_gamma   90.00
#
_symmetry.space_group_name_H-M   'P 1'
#
loop_
_entity.id
_entity.type
_entity.pdbx_description
1 polymer ?
#
loop_
_entity_poly.entity_id
_entity_poly.type
_entity_poly.pdbx_seq_one_letter_code
_entity_poly.pdbx_strand_id
1 'polypeptide(L)'
;MLRVQAHRDDGDGDEALEEEAFVAVAVPEASLEVEKEPQRQKDEEFLWLLLLAAVAECVTTCFVPGYTLRPWGLNVDGTALNWIGPFLDGLSYGYEDRLKGAEVSLACVQFRSAFLGVFTSYSFMVDHAGDLSGSSFAAGPIYVCLSIVGGCGCFCLGKQAVEAAWANPVTAKVSQAVTRMKTKPSLVTSLVGLMVVTTLRAALGPHGFVRDPNDPQFIGPLQVADGEELVLGILMSCSAVLLSNYVCEFFPEQPPQLRSAASRSGGPFIDWGCLCCNFLASVLAGLAYQLSRISPTGVTNNLLALKFVSSFCGSLSVFSGAVSMISRLWLAGNRHSALWNLALQLLVGLLAVPYLYKHDVV
;
A
#
# COMPACT_ATOMS: atom_id res chain seq x y z
N MET A 1 -13.10 15.36 -6.95
CA MET A 1 -11.72 15.90 -7.05
C MET A 1 -10.84 14.82 -7.66
N LEU A 2 -9.68 15.20 -8.24
CA LEU A 2 -8.65 14.37 -8.90
C LEU A 2 -8.82 14.18 -10.41
N ARG A 3 -7.80 14.62 -11.15
CA ARG A 3 -7.71 14.71 -12.61
C ARG A 3 -6.49 13.88 -12.99
N VAL A 4 -6.71 12.75 -13.65
CA VAL A 4 -5.68 12.10 -14.48
C VAL A 4 -5.93 12.63 -15.89
N GLN A 5 -5.06 13.52 -16.39
CA GLN A 5 -5.12 13.94 -17.78
C GLN A 5 -4.08 13.15 -18.58
N ALA A 6 -4.60 12.25 -19.41
CA ALA A 6 -3.90 11.77 -20.58
C ALA A 6 -3.66 12.91 -21.57
N HIS A 7 -2.47 12.90 -22.16
CA HIS A 7 -1.97 13.83 -23.18
C HIS A 7 -2.96 14.04 -24.34
N ARG A 8 -3.15 15.30 -24.77
CA ARG A 8 -3.60 15.63 -26.13
C ARG A 8 -2.83 16.86 -26.62
N ASP A 9 -1.95 16.65 -27.59
CA ASP A 9 -1.43 17.70 -28.47
C ASP A 9 -2.56 18.16 -29.39
N ASP A 10 -2.71 19.47 -29.55
CA ASP A 10 -2.79 20.16 -30.85
C ASP A 10 -2.80 21.68 -30.59
N GLY A 11 -2.10 22.40 -31.47
CA GLY A 11 -1.70 23.79 -31.30
C GLY A 11 -2.63 24.84 -31.91
N ASP A 12 -2.20 26.07 -31.67
CA ASP A 12 -2.46 27.34 -32.38
C ASP A 12 -3.90 27.87 -32.52
N GLY A 13 -4.05 29.16 -32.20
CA GLY A 13 -5.00 30.02 -32.90
C GLY A 13 -5.72 31.06 -32.05
N ASP A 14 -5.06 32.22 -31.95
CA ASP A 14 -5.47 33.59 -31.64
C ASP A 14 -6.95 34.06 -31.65
N GLU A 15 -7.13 35.14 -30.89
CA GLU A 15 -8.03 36.30 -31.05
C GLU A 15 -9.44 36.38 -30.42
N ALA A 16 -9.50 37.34 -29.48
CA ALA A 16 -10.45 38.47 -29.38
C ALA A 16 -11.86 38.28 -28.77
N LEU A 17 -12.11 39.17 -27.80
CA LEU A 17 -13.35 39.47 -27.10
C LEU A 17 -14.40 40.11 -28.01
N GLU A 18 -15.68 39.79 -27.80
CA GLU A 18 -16.77 40.77 -27.77
C GLU A 18 -18.05 40.20 -27.12
N GLU A 19 -18.85 41.12 -26.55
CA GLU A 19 -19.94 40.94 -25.58
C GLU A 19 -21.31 40.52 -26.17
N GLU A 20 -22.10 39.90 -25.27
CA GLU A 20 -23.58 39.90 -25.15
C GLU A 20 -24.48 39.40 -26.30
N ALA A 21 -25.06 38.22 -26.09
CA ALA A 21 -26.48 37.96 -26.34
C ALA A 21 -26.98 36.77 -25.49
N PHE A 22 -27.92 37.03 -24.56
CA PHE A 22 -28.61 35.99 -23.81
C PHE A 22 -29.55 35.22 -24.75
N VAL A 23 -29.02 34.16 -25.37
CA VAL A 23 -29.81 33.17 -26.11
C VAL A 23 -30.03 31.99 -25.16
N ALA A 24 -31.30 31.65 -24.91
CA ALA A 24 -31.67 30.41 -24.25
C ALA A 24 -31.28 29.23 -25.16
N VAL A 25 -30.03 28.80 -25.07
CA VAL A 25 -29.51 27.62 -25.76
C VAL A 25 -30.03 26.41 -25.00
N ALA A 26 -30.91 25.65 -25.65
CA ALA A 26 -31.19 24.28 -25.25
C ALA A 26 -29.85 23.55 -25.20
N VAL A 27 -29.37 23.27 -23.98
CA VAL A 27 -28.15 22.50 -23.74
C VAL A 27 -28.34 21.14 -24.42
N PRO A 28 -27.55 20.79 -25.44
CA PRO A 28 -27.65 19.48 -26.06
C PRO A 28 -27.34 18.42 -25.02
N GLU A 29 -28.16 17.38 -24.88
CA GLU A 29 -27.93 16.25 -23.96
C GLU A 29 -26.53 15.61 -24.14
N ALA A 30 -25.88 15.82 -25.28
CA ALA A 30 -24.50 15.42 -25.56
C ALA A 30 -23.45 16.02 -24.61
N SER A 31 -23.63 17.23 -24.07
CA SER A 31 -22.67 17.81 -23.11
C SER A 31 -22.78 17.22 -21.70
N LEU A 32 -23.92 16.59 -21.36
CA LEU A 32 -24.11 15.90 -20.08
C LEU A 32 -23.53 14.48 -20.08
N GLU A 33 -23.40 13.83 -21.23
CA GLU A 33 -22.78 12.50 -21.33
C GLU A 33 -21.24 12.58 -21.24
N VAL A 34 -20.64 13.61 -21.83
CA VAL A 34 -19.19 13.85 -21.82
C VAL A 34 -18.66 14.21 -20.42
N GLU A 35 -19.47 14.83 -19.55
CA GLU A 35 -19.08 15.04 -18.14
C GLU A 35 -19.34 13.83 -17.23
N LYS A 36 -20.27 12.94 -17.60
CA LYS A 36 -20.59 11.73 -16.80
C LYS A 36 -19.53 10.63 -16.93
N GLU A 37 -18.92 10.46 -18.10
CA GLU A 37 -17.83 9.49 -18.30
C GLU A 37 -16.60 9.71 -17.38
N PRO A 38 -16.01 10.91 -17.30
CA PRO A 38 -14.87 11.16 -16.41
C PRO A 38 -15.23 11.11 -14.93
N GLN A 39 -16.51 11.28 -14.57
CA GLN A 39 -16.97 11.13 -13.20
C GLN A 39 -17.17 9.66 -12.83
N ARG A 40 -17.77 8.87 -13.73
CA ARG A 40 -17.95 7.42 -13.54
C ARG A 40 -16.62 6.68 -13.43
N GLN A 41 -15.61 7.08 -14.20
CA GLN A 41 -14.27 6.50 -14.11
C GLN A 41 -13.61 6.75 -12.74
N LYS A 42 -13.81 7.94 -12.15
CA LYS A 42 -13.33 8.26 -10.79
C LYS A 42 -14.07 7.48 -9.71
N ASP A 43 -15.38 7.29 -9.89
CA ASP A 43 -16.17 6.48 -8.97
C ASP A 43 -15.69 5.02 -9.00
N GLU A 44 -15.39 4.48 -10.18
CA GLU A 44 -14.84 3.12 -10.33
C GLU A 44 -13.43 3.01 -9.72
N GLU A 45 -12.54 3.97 -9.95
CA GLU A 45 -11.21 4.07 -9.31
C GLU A 45 -11.32 4.03 -7.79
N PHE A 46 -12.19 4.87 -7.23
CA PHE A 46 -12.43 4.97 -5.80
C PHE A 46 -12.98 3.66 -5.22
N LEU A 47 -13.95 3.03 -5.89
CA LEU A 47 -14.53 1.76 -5.44
C LEU A 47 -13.51 0.62 -5.48
N TRP A 48 -12.65 0.56 -6.49
CA TRP A 48 -11.57 -0.43 -6.57
C TRP A 48 -10.56 -0.25 -5.46
N LEU A 49 -10.19 1.00 -5.17
CA LEU A 49 -9.29 1.34 -4.07
C LEU A 49 -9.82 0.81 -2.74
N LEU A 50 -11.07 1.15 -2.41
CA LEU A 50 -11.69 0.74 -1.15
C LEU A 50 -11.88 -0.77 -1.07
N LEU A 51 -12.35 -1.40 -2.14
CA LEU A 51 -12.56 -2.85 -2.17
C LEU A 51 -11.24 -3.60 -1.94
N LEU A 52 -10.17 -3.17 -2.60
CA LEU A 52 -8.86 -3.81 -2.47
C LEU A 52 -8.22 -3.57 -1.10
N ALA A 53 -8.40 -2.38 -0.52
CA ALA A 53 -7.99 -2.11 0.86
C ALA A 53 -8.75 -3.00 1.86
N ALA A 54 -10.07 -3.11 1.72
CA ALA A 54 -10.90 -3.95 2.59
C ALA A 54 -10.55 -5.44 2.47
N VAL A 55 -10.33 -5.92 1.24
CA VAL A 55 -9.92 -7.32 1.01
C VAL A 55 -8.53 -7.57 1.57
N ALA A 56 -7.59 -6.64 1.42
CA ALA A 56 -6.26 -6.77 2.01
C ALA A 56 -6.34 -6.89 3.53
N GLU A 57 -7.12 -6.04 4.20
CA GLU A 57 -7.35 -6.14 5.64
C GLU A 57 -7.92 -7.51 6.01
N CYS A 58 -8.95 -7.98 5.30
CA CYS A 58 -9.51 -9.31 5.54
C CYS A 58 -8.46 -10.43 5.40
N VAL A 59 -7.58 -10.32 4.40
CA VAL A 59 -6.50 -11.29 4.18
C VAL A 59 -5.49 -11.24 5.32
N THR A 60 -4.99 -10.06 5.66
CA THR A 60 -3.94 -9.88 6.68
C THR A 60 -4.44 -10.27 8.06
N THR A 61 -5.69 -9.94 8.42
CA THR A 61 -6.21 -10.18 9.77
C THR A 61 -6.83 -11.56 9.97
N CYS A 62 -7.26 -12.26 8.92
CA CYS A 62 -8.00 -13.53 9.10
C CYS A 62 -7.27 -14.77 8.56
N PHE A 63 -6.31 -14.59 7.65
CA PHE A 63 -5.69 -15.71 6.93
C PHE A 63 -4.18 -15.77 7.08
N VAL A 64 -3.55 -14.76 7.67
CA VAL A 64 -2.13 -14.81 8.00
C VAL A 64 -1.96 -15.59 9.30
N PRO A 65 -1.16 -16.68 9.29
CA PRO A 65 -0.91 -17.45 10.50
C PRO A 65 -0.12 -16.60 11.51
N GLY A 66 -0.26 -16.90 12.81
CA GLY A 66 0.50 -16.25 13.89
C GLY A 66 1.74 -17.05 14.30
N TYR A 67 2.85 -16.91 13.59
CA TYR A 67 4.17 -17.45 13.94
C TYR A 67 5.13 -16.36 14.42
N THR A 68 5.38 -16.35 15.73
CA THR A 68 6.53 -15.65 16.32
C THR A 68 7.66 -16.64 16.59
N LEU A 69 8.86 -16.37 16.08
CA LEU A 69 10.06 -17.14 16.43
C LEU A 69 10.51 -16.73 17.83
N ARG A 70 9.94 -17.42 18.83
CA ARG A 70 10.22 -17.22 20.27
C ARG A 70 11.70 -17.06 20.66
N PRO A 71 12.70 -17.78 20.10
CA PRO A 71 14.07 -17.61 20.58
C PRO A 71 14.73 -16.29 20.15
N TRP A 72 14.21 -15.59 19.14
CA TRP A 72 14.81 -14.37 18.58
C TRP A 72 13.89 -13.15 18.73
N GLY A 73 12.68 -13.34 19.27
CA GLY A 73 11.66 -12.29 19.36
C GLY A 73 11.12 -11.83 18.00
N LEU A 74 11.56 -12.44 16.89
CA LEU A 74 11.21 -12.04 15.53
C LEU A 74 9.76 -12.41 15.21
N ASN A 75 8.96 -11.42 14.83
CA ASN A 75 7.63 -11.62 14.27
C ASN A 75 7.78 -11.98 12.79
N VAL A 76 7.67 -13.28 12.48
CA VAL A 76 7.89 -13.80 11.13
C VAL A 76 6.76 -13.40 10.20
N ASP A 77 5.55 -13.25 10.71
CA ASP A 77 4.37 -13.03 9.88
C ASP A 77 4.40 -11.64 9.24
N GLY A 78 4.55 -10.59 10.06
CA GLY A 78 4.65 -9.23 9.54
C GLY A 78 5.90 -9.02 8.67
N THR A 79 7.02 -9.67 9.01
CA THR A 79 8.22 -9.67 8.17
C THR A 79 7.97 -10.36 6.82
N ALA A 80 7.29 -11.51 6.83
CA ALA A 80 6.97 -12.27 5.63
C ALA A 80 5.99 -11.50 4.74
N LEU A 81 5.00 -10.81 5.31
CA LEU A 81 4.11 -9.92 4.57
C LEU A 81 4.89 -8.81 3.86
N ASN A 82 5.84 -8.18 4.55
CA ASN A 82 6.74 -7.18 3.98
C ASN A 82 7.69 -7.73 2.89
N TRP A 83 7.83 -9.04 2.73
CA TRP A 83 8.59 -9.65 1.63
C TRP A 83 7.68 -10.19 0.51
N ILE A 84 6.55 -10.79 0.87
CA ILE A 84 5.54 -11.29 -0.06
C ILE A 84 4.92 -10.12 -0.83
N GLY A 85 4.63 -8.99 -0.18
CA GLY A 85 4.07 -7.80 -0.84
C GLY A 85 4.92 -7.32 -2.00
N PRO A 86 6.21 -6.98 -1.79
CA PRO A 86 7.12 -6.63 -2.89
C PRO A 86 7.28 -7.73 -3.94
N PHE A 87 7.24 -9.01 -3.55
CA PHE A 87 7.25 -10.12 -4.53
C PHE A 87 6.02 -10.09 -5.44
N LEU A 88 4.82 -9.88 -4.88
CA LEU A 88 3.57 -9.74 -5.64
C LEU A 88 3.58 -8.50 -6.53
N ASP A 89 4.17 -7.39 -6.07
CA ASP A 89 4.39 -6.21 -6.90
C ASP A 89 5.35 -6.51 -8.06
N GLY A 90 6.45 -7.21 -7.78
CA GLY A 90 7.39 -7.68 -8.80
C GLY A 90 6.72 -8.54 -9.87
N LEU A 91 5.79 -9.43 -9.48
CA LEU A 91 4.97 -10.18 -10.43
C LEU A 91 4.11 -9.24 -11.27
N SER A 92 3.34 -8.35 -10.64
CA SER A 92 2.49 -7.37 -11.32
C SER A 92 3.29 -6.53 -12.33
N TYR A 93 4.41 -5.97 -11.91
CA TYR A 93 5.33 -5.22 -12.75
C TYR A 93 5.92 -6.07 -13.89
N GLY A 94 6.27 -7.33 -13.64
CA GLY A 94 6.76 -8.26 -14.66
C GLY A 94 5.73 -8.55 -15.75
N TYR A 95 4.45 -8.66 -15.39
CA TYR A 95 3.35 -8.80 -16.36
C TYR A 95 3.14 -7.53 -17.18
N GLU A 96 3.19 -6.35 -16.55
CA GLU A 96 3.08 -5.05 -17.23
C GLU A 96 4.21 -4.84 -18.25
N ASP A 97 5.46 -5.13 -17.88
CA ASP A 97 6.64 -4.99 -18.75
C ASP A 97 6.57 -5.90 -20.01
N ARG A 98 5.80 -7.00 -19.94
CA ARG A 98 5.57 -7.94 -21.04
C ARG A 98 4.42 -7.56 -21.97
N LEU A 99 3.43 -6.82 -21.46
CA LEU A 99 2.22 -6.45 -22.20
C LEU A 99 2.37 -5.15 -23.01
N LYS A 100 3.59 -4.70 -23.28
CA LYS A 100 3.94 -3.44 -23.99
C LYS A 100 2.88 -2.99 -25.00
N GLY A 101 2.14 -1.93 -24.65
CA GLY A 101 1.12 -1.31 -25.50
C GLY A 101 -0.34 -1.59 -25.11
N ALA A 102 -0.59 -2.51 -24.17
CA ALA A 102 -1.91 -2.62 -23.52
C ALA A 102 -2.02 -1.62 -22.36
N GLU A 103 -3.17 -0.95 -22.24
CA GLU A 103 -3.47 -0.13 -21.07
C GLU A 103 -3.38 -0.99 -19.80
N VAL A 104 -2.66 -0.49 -18.80
CA VAL A 104 -2.59 -1.14 -17.49
C VAL A 104 -3.99 -1.11 -16.90
N SER A 105 -4.55 -2.28 -16.61
CA SER A 105 -5.87 -2.37 -16.01
C SER A 105 -5.92 -1.58 -14.71
N LEU A 106 -7.00 -0.82 -14.51
CA LEU A 106 -7.27 -0.08 -13.28
C LEU A 106 -7.09 -0.95 -12.02
N ALA A 107 -7.55 -2.20 -12.06
CA ALA A 107 -7.41 -3.14 -10.94
C ALA A 107 -5.93 -3.43 -10.59
N CYS A 108 -5.02 -3.38 -11.57
CA CYS A 108 -3.59 -3.60 -11.36
C CYS A 108 -2.92 -2.37 -10.70
N VAL A 109 -3.33 -1.16 -11.11
CA VAL A 109 -2.90 0.08 -10.45
C VAL A 109 -3.37 0.08 -8.99
N GLN A 110 -4.67 -0.18 -8.77
CA GLN A 110 -5.25 -0.17 -7.42
C GLN A 110 -4.77 -1.34 -6.56
N PHE A 111 -4.38 -2.47 -7.15
CA PHE A 111 -3.75 -3.57 -6.41
C PHE A 111 -2.44 -3.12 -5.78
N ARG A 112 -1.61 -2.36 -6.51
CA ARG A 112 -0.32 -1.88 -5.98
C ARG A 112 -0.46 -0.75 -4.97
N SER A 113 -1.38 0.19 -5.19
CA SER A 113 -1.58 1.32 -4.28
C SER A 113 -2.38 0.95 -3.02
N ALA A 114 -3.49 0.21 -3.17
CA ALA A 114 -4.38 -0.12 -2.05
C ALA A 114 -4.07 -1.49 -1.44
N PHE A 115 -4.17 -2.57 -2.23
CA PHE A 115 -4.03 -3.92 -1.66
C PHE A 115 -2.63 -4.10 -1.04
N LEU A 116 -1.57 -3.82 -1.79
CA LEU A 116 -0.20 -3.95 -1.29
C LEU A 116 0.17 -2.89 -0.25
N GLY A 117 -0.49 -1.73 -0.28
CA GLY A 117 -0.35 -0.70 0.75
C GLY A 117 -0.85 -1.17 2.12
N VAL A 118 -2.00 -1.85 2.17
CA VAL A 118 -2.53 -2.47 3.41
C VAL A 118 -1.79 -3.77 3.76
N PHE A 119 -1.40 -4.55 2.75
CA PHE A 119 -0.76 -5.85 2.94
C PHE A 119 0.66 -5.75 3.52
N THR A 120 1.32 -4.60 3.33
CA THR A 120 2.67 -4.33 3.86
C THR A 120 2.62 -3.20 4.86
N SER A 121 3.57 -3.13 5.78
CA SER A 121 3.59 -2.08 6.80
C SER A 121 5.01 -1.67 7.16
N TYR A 122 5.33 -0.42 6.84
CA TYR A 122 6.58 0.23 7.20
C TYR A 122 6.58 0.58 8.69
N SER A 123 5.48 1.11 9.21
CA SER A 123 5.35 1.49 10.62
C SER A 123 5.51 0.27 11.54
N PHE A 124 4.95 -0.89 11.16
CA PHE A 124 5.20 -2.16 11.84
C PHE A 124 6.68 -2.56 11.79
N MET A 125 7.35 -2.45 10.63
CA MET A 125 8.77 -2.77 10.53
C MET A 125 9.60 -1.93 11.52
N VAL A 126 9.31 -0.64 11.63
CA VAL A 126 10.03 0.24 12.57
C VAL A 126 9.67 -0.08 14.02
N ASP A 127 8.40 -0.33 14.32
CA ASP A 127 7.95 -0.73 15.66
C ASP A 127 8.64 -2.02 16.12
N HIS A 128 8.66 -3.03 15.24
CA HIS A 128 9.33 -4.29 15.51
C HIS A 128 10.86 -4.14 15.63
N ALA A 129 11.47 -3.24 14.85
CA ALA A 129 12.87 -2.89 15.02
C ALA A 129 13.15 -2.27 16.39
N GLY A 130 12.22 -1.47 16.92
CA GLY A 130 12.24 -0.97 18.30
C GLY A 130 12.33 -2.11 19.29
N ASP A 131 11.40 -3.08 19.20
CA ASP A 131 11.38 -4.25 20.09
C ASP A 131 12.69 -5.06 20.04
N LEU A 132 13.20 -5.33 18.83
CA LEU A 132 14.46 -6.06 18.65
C LEU A 132 15.66 -5.30 19.22
N SER A 133 15.66 -3.97 19.14
CA SER A 133 16.72 -3.12 19.71
C SER A 133 16.83 -3.26 21.23
N GLY A 134 15.78 -3.73 21.90
CA GLY A 134 15.80 -3.99 23.34
C GLY A 134 16.57 -5.23 23.74
N SER A 135 16.68 -6.20 22.84
CA SER A 135 17.52 -7.39 23.04
C SER A 135 18.98 -7.15 22.68
N SER A 136 19.23 -6.33 21.65
CA SER A 136 20.54 -5.95 21.17
C SER A 136 20.44 -4.66 20.38
N PHE A 137 21.26 -3.66 20.75
CA PHE A 137 21.28 -2.34 20.09
C PHE A 137 21.40 -2.42 18.56
N ALA A 138 22.14 -3.41 18.04
CA ALA A 138 22.34 -3.57 16.61
C ALA A 138 21.19 -4.32 15.90
N ALA A 139 20.35 -5.08 16.62
CA ALA A 139 19.35 -5.96 16.02
C ALA A 139 18.26 -5.19 15.26
N GLY A 140 17.75 -4.09 15.82
CA GLY A 140 16.75 -3.25 15.15
C GLY A 140 17.26 -2.62 13.85
N PRO A 141 18.40 -1.90 13.87
CA PRO A 141 19.00 -1.35 12.65
C PRO A 141 19.29 -2.42 11.58
N ILE A 142 19.79 -3.59 11.97
CA ILE A 142 20.00 -4.71 11.05
C ILE A 142 18.67 -5.19 10.47
N TYR A 143 17.61 -5.31 11.29
CA TYR A 143 16.29 -5.74 10.84
C TYR A 143 15.65 -4.76 9.83
N VAL A 144 15.76 -3.44 10.06
CA VAL A 144 15.29 -2.43 9.08
C VAL A 144 16.02 -2.59 7.74
N CYS A 145 17.35 -2.71 7.77
CA CYS A 145 18.15 -2.94 6.57
C CYS A 145 17.74 -4.22 5.84
N LEU A 146 17.62 -5.34 6.55
CA LEU A 146 17.24 -6.63 5.99
C LEU A 146 15.81 -6.62 5.43
N SER A 147 14.89 -5.89 6.06
CA SER A 147 13.50 -5.79 5.62
C SER A 147 13.40 -5.06 4.28
N ILE A 148 14.04 -3.89 4.15
CA ILE A 148 14.00 -3.10 2.90
C ILE A 148 14.79 -3.77 1.78
N VAL A 149 16.02 -4.24 2.06
CA VAL A 149 16.86 -4.92 1.06
C VAL A 149 16.26 -6.27 0.67
N GLY A 150 15.73 -7.02 1.64
CA GLY A 150 15.01 -8.27 1.41
C GLY A 150 13.78 -8.05 0.54
N GLY A 151 12.99 -7.01 0.82
CA GLY A 151 11.88 -6.58 -0.02
C GLY A 151 12.31 -6.29 -1.48
N CYS A 152 13.42 -5.57 -1.67
CA CYS A 152 13.97 -5.30 -3.01
C CYS A 152 14.36 -6.60 -3.74
N GLY A 153 14.97 -7.55 -3.00
CA GLY A 153 15.30 -8.88 -3.52
C GLY A 153 14.05 -9.66 -3.94
N CYS A 154 13.03 -9.70 -3.07
CA CYS A 154 11.74 -10.33 -3.33
C CYS A 154 11.02 -9.73 -4.54
N PHE A 155 11.06 -8.40 -4.70
CA PHE A 155 10.55 -7.74 -5.90
C PHE A 155 11.23 -8.24 -7.17
N CYS A 156 12.56 -8.31 -7.17
CA CYS A 156 13.32 -8.81 -8.31
C CYS A 156 13.00 -10.29 -8.62
N LEU A 157 12.85 -11.12 -7.59
CA LEU A 157 12.43 -12.52 -7.75
C LEU A 157 11.02 -12.64 -8.33
N GLY A 158 10.09 -11.79 -7.90
CA GLY A 158 8.75 -11.70 -8.49
C GLY A 158 8.81 -11.39 -9.97
N LYS A 159 9.57 -10.37 -10.37
CA LYS A 159 9.76 -10.03 -11.79
C LYS A 159 10.33 -11.21 -12.58
N GLN A 160 11.40 -11.83 -12.07
CA GLN A 160 12.06 -12.98 -12.71
C GLN A 160 11.14 -14.20 -12.83
N ALA A 161 10.26 -14.44 -11.86
CA ALA A 161 9.30 -15.53 -11.91
C ALA A 161 8.34 -15.39 -13.10
N VAL A 162 7.89 -14.16 -13.40
CA VAL A 162 7.07 -13.90 -14.60
C VAL A 162 7.88 -14.11 -15.87
N GLU A 163 9.12 -13.61 -15.92
CA GLU A 163 9.98 -13.80 -17.09
C GLU A 163 10.22 -15.29 -17.39
N ALA A 164 10.47 -16.09 -16.35
CA ALA A 164 10.63 -17.54 -16.46
C ALA A 164 9.33 -18.24 -16.86
N ALA A 165 8.20 -17.85 -16.26
CA ALA A 165 6.89 -18.38 -16.61
C ALA A 165 6.52 -18.11 -18.07
N TRP A 166 6.87 -16.91 -18.58
CA TRP A 166 6.59 -16.51 -19.96
C TRP A 166 7.51 -17.17 -20.99
N ALA A 167 8.74 -17.51 -20.59
CA ALA A 167 9.65 -18.29 -21.44
C ALA A 167 9.22 -19.76 -21.59
N ASN A 168 8.40 -20.27 -20.67
CA ASN A 168 7.97 -21.67 -20.68
C ASN A 168 6.67 -21.87 -21.48
N PRO A 169 6.67 -22.68 -22.55
CA PRO A 169 5.50 -22.90 -23.40
C PRO A 169 4.33 -23.60 -22.69
N VAL A 170 4.58 -24.28 -21.57
CA VAL A 170 3.53 -24.94 -20.77
C VAL A 170 2.67 -23.90 -20.05
N THR A 171 3.28 -22.86 -19.49
CA THR A 171 2.57 -21.78 -18.78
C THR A 171 1.73 -20.93 -19.72
N ALA A 172 2.18 -20.73 -20.96
CA ALA A 172 1.39 -20.09 -22.02
C ALA A 172 0.12 -20.89 -22.37
N LYS A 173 0.19 -22.23 -22.32
CA LYS A 173 -1.00 -23.10 -22.50
C LYS A 173 -1.94 -23.04 -21.29
N VAL A 174 -1.41 -22.96 -20.08
CA VAL A 174 -2.22 -22.82 -18.85
C VAL A 174 -2.93 -21.46 -18.82
N SER A 175 -2.26 -20.36 -19.19
CA SER A 175 -2.92 -19.04 -19.26
C SER A 175 -4.02 -19.00 -20.32
N GLN A 176 -3.83 -19.66 -21.46
CA GLN A 176 -4.86 -19.84 -22.50
C GLN A 176 -6.04 -20.71 -22.02
N ALA A 177 -5.79 -21.74 -21.21
CA ALA A 177 -6.84 -22.57 -20.61
C ALA A 177 -7.65 -21.79 -19.57
N VAL A 178 -6.98 -20.96 -18.77
CA VAL A 178 -7.60 -20.11 -17.74
C VAL A 178 -8.45 -18.98 -18.36
N THR A 179 -8.07 -18.46 -19.53
CA THR A 179 -8.86 -17.47 -20.29
C THR A 179 -10.04 -18.07 -21.04
N ARG A 180 -10.02 -19.37 -21.37
CA ARG A 180 -11.14 -20.08 -22.04
C ARG A 180 -12.32 -20.44 -21.12
N MET A 181 -12.17 -20.31 -19.80
CA MET A 181 -13.28 -20.55 -18.87
C MET A 181 -14.31 -19.41 -18.94
N LYS A 182 -15.38 -19.65 -19.71
CA LYS A 182 -16.46 -18.69 -20.05
C LYS A 182 -17.39 -18.29 -18.89
N THR A 183 -17.28 -18.91 -17.72
CA THR A 183 -18.20 -18.70 -16.59
C THR A 183 -17.45 -18.21 -15.36
N LYS A 184 -16.65 -17.16 -15.50
CA LYS A 184 -16.01 -16.54 -14.35
C LYS A 184 -16.96 -15.48 -13.76
N PRO A 185 -17.31 -15.55 -12.47
CA PRO A 185 -17.88 -14.38 -11.80
C PRO A 185 -16.93 -13.19 -12.00
N SER A 186 -17.48 -11.98 -12.07
CA SER A 186 -16.64 -10.79 -12.18
C SER A 186 -15.67 -10.75 -10.98
N LEU A 187 -14.43 -10.31 -11.19
CA LEU A 187 -13.44 -10.20 -10.12
C LEU A 187 -14.00 -9.42 -8.92
N VAL A 188 -14.75 -8.34 -9.20
CA VAL A 188 -15.46 -7.54 -8.19
C VAL A 188 -16.41 -8.41 -7.37
N THR A 189 -17.26 -9.22 -8.02
CA THR A 189 -18.20 -10.10 -7.32
C THR A 189 -17.47 -11.11 -6.42
N SER A 190 -16.35 -11.67 -6.88
CA SER A 190 -15.54 -12.58 -6.07
C SER A 190 -14.90 -11.90 -4.86
N LEU A 191 -14.37 -10.68 -5.04
CA LEU A 191 -13.74 -9.90 -3.97
C LEU A 191 -14.77 -9.41 -2.94
N VAL A 192 -15.92 -8.92 -3.39
CA VAL A 192 -17.03 -8.55 -2.50
C VAL A 192 -17.55 -9.78 -1.76
N GLY A 193 -17.70 -10.91 -2.45
CA GLY A 193 -18.09 -12.18 -1.83
C GLY A 193 -17.11 -12.64 -0.76
N LEU A 194 -15.80 -12.54 -1.03
CA LEU A 194 -14.75 -12.83 -0.05
C LEU A 194 -14.86 -11.93 1.17
N MET A 195 -14.98 -10.61 0.98
CA MET A 195 -15.13 -9.65 2.07
C MET A 195 -16.36 -9.97 2.92
N VAL A 196 -17.53 -10.12 2.31
CA VAL A 196 -18.80 -10.41 3.02
C VAL A 196 -18.72 -11.73 3.78
N VAL A 197 -18.21 -12.80 3.17
CA VAL A 197 -18.08 -14.10 3.83
C VAL A 197 -17.10 -14.02 5.01
N THR A 198 -15.99 -13.29 4.85
CA THR A 198 -15.00 -13.12 5.92
C THR A 198 -15.58 -12.33 7.08
N THR A 199 -16.29 -11.22 6.81
CA THR A 199 -16.96 -10.43 7.84
C THR A 199 -18.06 -11.21 8.55
N LEU A 200 -18.88 -11.97 7.82
CA LEU A 200 -19.90 -12.83 8.43
C LEU A 200 -19.27 -13.92 9.30
N ARG A 201 -18.16 -14.52 8.85
CA ARG A 201 -17.42 -15.49 9.64
C ARG A 201 -16.80 -14.87 10.89
N ALA A 202 -16.28 -13.65 10.82
CA ALA A 202 -15.79 -12.95 12.00
C ALA A 202 -16.91 -12.60 12.98
N ALA A 203 -18.09 -12.19 12.49
CA ALA A 203 -19.21 -11.81 13.34
C ALA A 203 -19.93 -13.01 13.99
N LEU A 204 -20.03 -14.15 13.30
CA LEU A 204 -20.85 -15.30 13.71
C LEU A 204 -20.04 -16.57 14.00
N GLY A 205 -18.75 -16.58 13.68
CA GLY A 205 -17.88 -17.73 13.80
C GLY A 205 -17.28 -17.89 15.21
N PRO A 206 -16.42 -18.89 15.39
CA PRO A 206 -15.71 -19.09 16.65
C PRO A 206 -14.72 -17.94 16.90
N HIS A 207 -14.60 -17.55 18.17
CA HIS A 207 -13.67 -16.50 18.62
C HIS A 207 -12.22 -16.78 18.23
N GLY A 208 -11.46 -15.71 17.98
CA GLY A 208 -10.05 -15.76 17.63
C GLY A 208 -9.80 -16.13 16.16
N PHE A 209 -10.79 -15.88 15.29
CA PHE A 209 -10.68 -15.89 13.84
C PHE A 209 -9.97 -14.64 13.33
N VAL A 210 -10.19 -13.48 13.97
CA VAL A 210 -9.48 -12.23 13.65
C VAL A 210 -8.24 -12.13 14.54
N ARG A 211 -7.09 -11.91 13.92
CA ARG A 211 -5.77 -11.75 14.56
C ARG A 211 -4.95 -10.77 13.75
N ASP A 212 -4.48 -9.70 14.36
CA ASP A 212 -3.65 -8.74 13.66
C ASP A 212 -2.17 -9.16 13.78
N PRO A 213 -1.48 -9.49 12.66
CA PRO A 213 -0.04 -9.79 12.72
C PRO A 213 0.79 -8.57 13.18
N ASN A 214 0.21 -7.36 13.08
CA ASN A 214 0.82 -6.11 13.52
C ASN A 214 0.35 -5.69 14.92
N ASP A 215 -0.22 -6.59 15.72
CA ASP A 215 -0.79 -6.28 17.04
C ASP A 215 0.24 -5.59 17.96
N PRO A 216 0.03 -4.32 18.32
CA PRO A 216 0.93 -3.62 19.22
C PRO A 216 0.79 -4.15 20.65
N GLN A 217 1.87 -4.75 21.17
CA GLN A 217 1.90 -5.44 22.46
C GLN A 217 1.50 -4.59 23.69
N PHE A 218 1.49 -3.26 23.58
CA PHE A 218 1.22 -2.36 24.72
C PHE A 218 -0.27 -2.23 25.08
N ILE A 219 -1.19 -2.67 24.22
CA ILE A 219 -2.62 -2.46 24.43
C ILE A 219 -3.22 -3.45 25.43
N GLY A 220 -2.50 -4.56 25.71
CA GLY A 220 -2.96 -5.62 26.61
C GLY A 220 -3.99 -6.54 25.95
N PRO A 221 -4.43 -7.61 26.66
CA PRO A 221 -5.43 -8.53 26.14
C PRO A 221 -6.80 -7.84 26.07
N LEU A 222 -7.20 -7.43 24.87
CA LEU A 222 -8.53 -6.88 24.62
C LEU A 222 -9.47 -7.99 24.14
N GLN A 223 -10.56 -8.24 24.87
CA GLN A 223 -11.63 -9.11 24.40
C GLN A 223 -12.67 -8.27 23.66
N VAL A 224 -12.63 -8.30 22.33
CA VAL A 224 -13.65 -7.71 21.47
C VAL A 224 -14.29 -8.81 20.62
N ALA A 225 -15.51 -8.59 20.16
CA ALA A 225 -16.06 -9.39 19.08
C ALA A 225 -15.19 -9.23 17.82
N ASP A 226 -14.68 -10.35 17.30
CA ASP A 226 -13.90 -10.43 16.05
C ASP A 226 -14.54 -9.63 14.89
N GLY A 227 -15.88 -9.65 14.78
CA GLY A 227 -16.60 -8.87 13.78
C GLY A 227 -16.41 -7.35 13.91
N GLU A 228 -16.46 -6.81 15.13
CA GLU A 228 -16.24 -5.38 15.38
C GLU A 228 -14.78 -5.00 15.10
N GLU A 229 -13.85 -5.84 15.52
CA GLU A 229 -12.42 -5.66 15.27
C GLU A 229 -12.12 -5.60 13.76
N LEU A 230 -12.65 -6.53 12.98
CA LEU A 230 -12.43 -6.58 11.54
C LEU A 230 -13.08 -5.40 10.81
N VAL A 231 -14.32 -5.04 11.17
CA VAL A 231 -15.01 -3.91 10.53
C VAL A 231 -14.26 -2.61 10.82
N LEU A 232 -13.78 -2.41 12.05
CA LEU A 232 -12.99 -1.23 12.37
C LEU A 232 -11.65 -1.22 11.64
N GLY A 233 -10.98 -2.37 11.54
CA GLY A 233 -9.76 -2.52 10.75
C GLY A 233 -9.98 -2.13 9.28
N ILE A 234 -11.06 -2.61 8.66
CA ILE A 234 -11.42 -2.27 7.28
C ILE A 234 -11.61 -0.75 7.11
N LEU A 235 -12.34 -0.12 8.04
CA LEU A 235 -12.58 1.34 8.00
C LEU A 235 -11.27 2.13 8.16
N MET A 236 -10.40 1.69 9.07
CA MET A 236 -9.09 2.30 9.30
C MET A 236 -8.18 2.17 8.07
N SER A 237 -8.09 0.98 7.49
CA SER A 237 -7.26 0.72 6.30
C SER A 237 -7.77 1.47 5.09
N CYS A 238 -9.08 1.50 4.84
CA CYS A 238 -9.68 2.32 3.78
C CYS A 238 -9.37 3.82 3.96
N SER A 239 -9.55 4.35 5.19
CA SER A 239 -9.28 5.77 5.47
C SER A 239 -7.80 6.13 5.29
N ALA A 240 -6.92 5.21 5.71
CA ALA A 240 -5.48 5.38 5.60
C ALA A 240 -4.99 5.33 4.14
N VAL A 241 -5.53 4.44 3.31
CA VAL A 241 -5.21 4.38 1.87
C VAL A 241 -5.69 5.63 1.14
N LEU A 242 -6.85 6.19 1.52
CA LEU A 242 -7.30 7.47 0.98
C LEU A 242 -6.34 8.61 1.36
N LEU A 243 -5.88 8.63 2.62
CA LEU A 243 -4.93 9.63 3.08
C LEU A 243 -3.55 9.45 2.42
N SER A 244 -3.07 8.22 2.25
CA SER A 244 -1.77 7.95 1.62
C SER A 244 -1.78 8.37 0.15
N ASN A 245 -2.86 8.08 -0.59
CA ASN A 245 -3.03 8.59 -1.96
C ASN A 245 -3.03 10.12 -2.00
N TYR A 246 -3.80 10.76 -1.12
CA TYR A 246 -3.85 12.21 -1.02
C TYR A 246 -2.47 12.83 -0.74
N VAL A 247 -1.69 12.22 0.17
CA VAL A 247 -0.32 12.67 0.46
C VAL A 247 0.58 12.51 -0.76
N CYS A 248 0.50 11.37 -1.45
CA CYS A 248 1.30 11.09 -2.65
C CYS A 248 1.01 12.09 -3.79
N GLU A 249 -0.24 12.57 -3.93
CA GLU A 249 -0.64 13.52 -4.96
C GLU A 249 -0.04 14.93 -4.79
N PHE A 250 0.40 15.31 -3.59
CA PHE A 250 1.11 16.57 -3.40
C PHE A 250 2.50 16.59 -4.04
N PHE A 251 3.04 15.42 -4.34
CA PHE A 251 4.37 15.26 -4.89
C PHE A 251 4.31 15.00 -6.40
N PRO A 252 5.34 15.43 -7.16
CA PRO A 252 5.35 15.25 -8.59
C PRO A 252 5.25 13.76 -8.95
N GLU A 253 4.39 13.47 -9.93
CA GLU A 253 4.15 12.11 -10.43
C GLU A 253 5.44 11.42 -10.87
N GLN A 254 5.41 10.08 -10.81
CA GLN A 254 6.51 9.26 -11.27
C GLN A 254 6.85 9.60 -12.73
N PRO A 255 8.11 9.95 -13.05
CA PRO A 255 8.47 10.36 -14.39
C PRO A 255 8.29 9.18 -15.38
N PRO A 256 7.83 9.47 -16.61
CA PRO A 256 7.54 8.44 -17.61
C PRO A 256 8.78 7.64 -18.01
N GLN A 257 9.98 8.23 -17.87
CA GLN A 257 11.25 7.57 -18.12
C GLN A 257 12.09 7.51 -16.84
N LEU A 258 12.01 6.38 -16.13
CA LEU A 258 12.77 6.16 -14.89
C LEU A 258 14.29 6.22 -15.07
N ARG A 259 14.80 5.89 -16.26
CA ARG A 259 16.23 5.90 -16.56
C ARG A 259 16.83 7.32 -16.50
N SER A 260 16.08 8.31 -16.97
CA SER A 260 16.48 9.73 -17.01
C SER A 260 15.83 10.57 -15.90
N ALA A 261 15.10 9.92 -14.99
CA ALA A 261 14.44 10.57 -13.87
C ALA A 261 15.46 11.35 -13.02
N ALA A 262 15.24 12.66 -12.93
CA ALA A 262 16.03 13.59 -12.13
C ALA A 262 15.10 14.57 -11.41
N SER A 263 15.60 15.15 -10.33
CA SER A 263 14.97 16.30 -9.68
C SER A 263 14.95 17.51 -10.62
N ARG A 264 14.05 18.48 -10.36
CA ARG A 264 14.00 19.77 -11.08
C ARG A 264 15.34 20.53 -11.06
N SER A 265 16.18 20.28 -10.05
CA SER A 265 17.53 20.84 -9.93
C SER A 265 18.64 20.01 -10.58
N GLY A 266 18.31 18.95 -11.33
CA GLY A 266 19.28 18.01 -11.92
C GLY A 266 19.85 16.98 -10.94
N GLY A 267 19.33 16.94 -9.70
CA GLY A 267 19.71 15.97 -8.67
C GLY A 267 19.01 14.59 -8.82
N PRO A 268 19.23 13.67 -7.86
CA PRO A 268 18.52 12.37 -7.87
C PRO A 268 17.01 12.57 -7.81
N PHE A 269 16.26 11.70 -8.49
CA PHE A 269 14.81 11.63 -8.30
C PHE A 269 14.50 10.97 -6.96
N ILE A 270 13.69 11.64 -6.13
CA ILE A 270 13.27 11.15 -4.82
C ILE A 270 11.75 10.98 -4.83
N ASP A 271 11.28 9.82 -4.41
CA ASP A 271 9.86 9.54 -4.19
C ASP A 271 9.44 10.07 -2.82
N TRP A 272 9.10 11.36 -2.81
CA TRP A 272 8.67 12.07 -1.62
C TRP A 272 7.32 11.55 -1.09
N GLY A 273 6.43 11.07 -1.95
CA GLY A 273 5.13 10.53 -1.54
C GLY A 273 5.28 9.35 -0.60
N CYS A 274 6.00 8.31 -1.05
CA CYS A 274 6.25 7.13 -0.22
C CYS A 274 7.06 7.48 1.04
N LEU A 275 8.05 8.37 0.94
CA LEU A 275 8.86 8.79 2.08
C LEU A 275 8.04 9.51 3.15
N CYS A 276 7.18 10.45 2.74
CA CYS A 276 6.31 11.20 3.64
C CYS A 276 5.26 10.29 4.29
N CYS A 277 4.64 9.39 3.54
CA CYS A 277 3.69 8.42 4.09
C CYS A 277 4.34 7.50 5.14
N ASN A 278 5.53 6.95 4.85
CA ASN A 278 6.27 6.09 5.78
C ASN A 278 6.70 6.83 7.04
N PHE A 279 7.19 8.07 6.89
CA PHE A 279 7.54 8.92 8.03
C PHE A 279 6.32 9.27 8.88
N LEU A 280 5.24 9.74 8.25
CA LEU A 280 4.00 10.12 8.94
C LEU A 280 3.38 8.94 9.70
N ALA A 281 3.29 7.77 9.06
CA ALA A 281 2.82 6.54 9.69
C ALA A 281 3.64 6.17 10.94
N SER A 282 4.97 6.25 10.84
CA SER A 282 5.87 5.94 11.97
C SER A 282 5.73 6.96 13.11
N VAL A 283 5.59 8.25 12.78
CA VAL A 283 5.35 9.31 13.77
C VAL A 283 4.00 9.13 14.46
N LEU A 284 2.92 8.87 13.71
CA LEU A 284 1.59 8.66 14.27
C LEU A 284 1.53 7.44 15.19
N ALA A 285 2.18 6.34 14.80
CA ALA A 285 2.35 5.18 15.67
C ALA A 285 3.09 5.58 16.96
N GLY A 286 4.23 6.28 16.83
CA GLY A 286 5.01 6.76 17.98
C GLY A 286 4.22 7.67 18.91
N LEU A 287 3.41 8.59 18.36
CA LEU A 287 2.52 9.45 19.14
C LEU A 287 1.46 8.65 19.90
N ALA A 288 0.89 7.60 19.29
CA ALA A 288 -0.05 6.71 19.98
C ALA A 288 0.62 5.97 21.16
N TYR A 289 1.87 5.53 21.00
CA TYR A 289 2.68 4.97 22.08
C TYR A 289 2.96 5.98 23.21
N GLN A 290 3.31 7.22 22.87
CA GLN A 290 3.53 8.24 23.91
C GLN A 290 2.23 8.62 24.61
N LEU A 291 1.11 8.69 23.88
CA LEU A 291 -0.20 8.95 24.45
C LEU A 291 -0.64 7.83 25.39
N SER A 292 -0.33 6.57 25.09
CA SER A 292 -0.63 5.44 25.98
C SER A 292 0.14 5.50 27.31
N ARG A 293 1.35 6.08 27.32
CA ARG A 293 2.11 6.34 28.54
C ARG A 293 1.52 7.47 29.38
N ILE A 294 1.04 8.54 28.74
CA ILE A 294 0.48 9.72 29.42
C ILE A 294 -0.94 9.46 29.93
N SER A 295 -1.75 8.75 29.15
CA SER A 295 -3.15 8.43 29.48
C SER A 295 -3.44 6.94 29.28
N PRO A 296 -2.94 6.07 30.18
CA PRO A 296 -3.15 4.63 30.06
C PRO A 296 -4.64 4.29 30.03
N THR A 297 -5.45 4.93 30.87
CA THR A 297 -6.89 4.67 31.00
C THR A 297 -7.71 5.01 29.75
N GLY A 298 -7.21 5.89 28.87
CA GLY A 298 -7.90 6.25 27.62
C GLY A 298 -7.46 5.45 26.38
N VAL A 299 -6.26 4.86 26.43
CA VAL A 299 -5.60 4.26 25.25
C VAL A 299 -5.33 2.76 25.42
N THR A 300 -4.97 2.30 26.63
CA THR A 300 -4.84 0.86 26.89
C THR A 300 -6.22 0.22 26.88
N ASN A 301 -6.33 -1.00 26.35
CA ASN A 301 -7.60 -1.69 26.11
C ASN A 301 -8.60 -0.92 25.24
N ASN A 302 -8.14 -0.08 24.31
CA ASN A 302 -9.00 0.63 23.37
C ASN A 302 -8.83 0.08 21.95
N LEU A 303 -9.90 -0.54 21.43
CA LEU A 303 -9.93 -1.10 20.07
C LEU A 303 -9.59 -0.06 19.00
N LEU A 304 -10.01 1.19 19.19
CA LEU A 304 -9.72 2.27 18.26
C LEU A 304 -8.22 2.57 18.22
N ALA A 305 -7.56 2.59 19.37
CA ALA A 305 -6.11 2.79 19.45
C ALA A 305 -5.35 1.61 18.82
N LEU A 306 -5.84 0.39 19.02
CA LEU A 306 -5.30 -0.83 18.41
C LEU A 306 -5.30 -0.72 16.89
N LYS A 307 -6.49 -0.53 16.30
CA LYS A 307 -6.63 -0.46 14.84
C LYS A 307 -6.09 0.83 14.24
N PHE A 308 -5.93 1.88 15.03
CA PHE A 308 -5.20 3.07 14.60
C PHE A 308 -3.71 2.74 14.39
N VAL A 309 -3.07 2.01 15.29
CA VAL A 309 -1.65 1.66 15.14
C VAL A 309 -1.46 0.54 14.13
N SER A 310 -2.23 -0.55 14.22
CA SER A 310 -2.01 -1.72 13.37
C SER A 310 -2.53 -1.52 11.94
N SER A 311 -3.80 -1.14 11.79
CA SER A 311 -4.46 -1.02 10.47
C SER A 311 -4.25 0.36 9.84
N PHE A 312 -4.52 1.47 10.55
CA PHE A 312 -4.42 2.81 9.96
C PHE A 312 -2.96 3.20 9.70
N CYS A 313 -2.08 3.16 10.70
CA CYS A 313 -0.67 3.50 10.49
C CYS A 313 0.03 2.46 9.61
N GLY A 314 -0.41 1.20 9.61
CA GLY A 314 0.08 0.18 8.68
C GLY A 314 -0.23 0.55 7.24
N SER A 315 -1.52 0.75 6.94
CA SER A 315 -2.03 1.04 5.59
C SER A 315 -1.69 2.44 5.07
N LEU A 316 -1.46 3.40 5.97
CA LEU A 316 -0.99 4.74 5.60
C LEU A 316 0.44 4.66 5.08
N SER A 317 1.21 3.71 5.61
CA SER A 317 2.57 3.48 5.14
C SER A 317 2.55 2.79 3.78
N VAL A 318 3.51 3.14 2.93
CA VAL A 318 3.58 2.64 1.55
C VAL A 318 4.90 1.87 1.39
N PHE A 319 5.07 0.83 2.21
CA PHE A 319 6.29 0.01 2.23
C PHE A 319 6.56 -0.63 0.87
N SER A 320 5.58 -1.36 0.32
CA SER A 320 5.72 -2.00 -1.00
C SER A 320 6.00 -0.98 -2.09
N GLY A 321 5.34 0.20 -2.09
CA GLY A 321 5.57 1.24 -3.09
C GLY A 321 7.00 1.82 -3.01
N ALA A 322 7.53 2.04 -1.81
CA ALA A 322 8.91 2.48 -1.63
C ALA A 322 9.91 1.45 -2.19
N VAL A 323 9.72 0.17 -1.87
CA VAL A 323 10.56 -0.93 -2.38
C VAL A 323 10.45 -1.06 -3.91
N SER A 324 9.23 -0.93 -4.45
CA SER A 324 8.95 -0.92 -5.88
C SER A 324 9.72 0.16 -6.60
N MET A 325 9.66 1.40 -6.09
CA MET A 325 10.35 2.54 -6.69
C MET A 325 11.86 2.35 -6.71
N ILE A 326 12.46 1.94 -5.58
CA ILE A 326 13.90 1.65 -5.46
C ILE A 326 14.30 0.59 -6.49
N SER A 327 13.56 -0.50 -6.55
CA SER A 327 13.85 -1.64 -7.44
C SER A 327 13.69 -1.26 -8.91
N ARG A 328 12.62 -0.53 -9.28
CA ARG A 328 12.37 -0.09 -10.65
C ARG A 328 13.43 0.91 -11.13
N LEU A 329 13.86 1.86 -10.30
CA LEU A 329 14.96 2.77 -10.62
C LEU A 329 16.28 2.02 -10.83
N TRP A 330 16.55 1.02 -9.99
CA TRP A 330 17.74 0.17 -10.13
C TRP A 330 17.72 -0.61 -11.44
N LEU A 331 16.60 -1.26 -11.77
CA LEU A 331 16.41 -2.02 -13.00
C LEU A 331 16.43 -1.15 -14.26
N ALA A 332 15.96 0.10 -14.17
CA ALA A 332 16.03 1.08 -15.26
C ALA A 332 17.46 1.65 -15.48
N GLY A 333 18.42 1.30 -14.63
CA GLY A 333 19.80 1.77 -14.69
C GLY A 333 20.07 3.09 -13.96
N ASN A 334 19.05 3.71 -13.34
CA ASN A 334 19.18 4.92 -12.54
C ASN A 334 19.59 4.59 -11.10
N ARG A 335 20.81 4.05 -10.96
CA ARG A 335 21.34 3.57 -9.67
C ARG A 335 21.50 4.68 -8.64
N HIS A 336 21.82 5.90 -9.08
CA HIS A 336 21.99 7.03 -8.18
C HIS A 336 20.68 7.38 -7.47
N SER A 337 19.57 7.50 -8.19
CA SER A 337 18.26 7.76 -7.60
C SER A 337 17.78 6.58 -6.75
N ALA A 338 18.02 5.34 -7.19
CA ALA A 338 17.68 4.15 -6.41
C ALA A 338 18.38 4.13 -5.04
N LEU A 339 19.68 4.42 -5.00
CA LEU A 339 20.47 4.46 -3.77
C LEU A 339 20.02 5.58 -2.83
N TRP A 340 19.67 6.75 -3.37
CA TRP A 340 19.15 7.84 -2.56
C TRP A 340 17.79 7.53 -1.93
N ASN A 341 16.87 6.94 -2.69
CA ASN A 341 15.59 6.49 -2.14
C ASN A 341 15.79 5.41 -1.07
N LEU A 342 16.69 4.44 -1.31
CA LEU A 342 17.04 3.45 -0.30
C LEU A 342 17.62 4.10 0.97
N ALA A 343 18.58 5.01 0.82
CA ALA A 343 19.22 5.68 1.95
C ALA A 343 18.23 6.52 2.77
N LEU A 344 17.33 7.25 2.12
CA LEU A 344 16.31 8.06 2.80
C LEU A 344 15.28 7.19 3.52
N GLN A 345 14.84 6.10 2.89
CA GLN A 345 13.94 5.15 3.55
C GLN A 345 14.63 4.48 4.73
N LEU A 346 15.91 4.08 4.63
CA LEU A 346 16.64 3.58 5.80
C LEU A 346 16.77 4.63 6.89
N LEU A 347 17.08 5.88 6.54
CA LEU A 347 17.22 6.98 7.49
C LEU A 347 15.92 7.22 8.27
N VAL A 348 14.77 7.26 7.60
CA VAL A 348 13.46 7.42 8.25
C VAL A 348 13.22 6.31 9.26
N GLY A 349 13.47 5.06 8.87
CA GLY A 349 13.27 3.90 9.74
C GLY A 349 14.15 4.01 10.97
N LEU A 350 15.46 4.20 10.78
CA LEU A 350 16.43 4.32 11.86
C LEU A 350 16.16 5.51 12.80
N LEU A 351 15.67 6.63 12.28
CA LEU A 351 15.33 7.80 13.08
C LEU A 351 14.07 7.57 13.94
N ALA A 352 13.12 6.76 13.45
CA ALA A 352 11.87 6.48 14.13
C ALA A 352 11.97 5.33 15.15
N VAL A 353 12.93 4.40 15.01
CA VAL A 353 13.16 3.26 15.94
C VAL A 353 13.15 3.69 17.42
N PRO A 354 13.90 4.74 17.86
CA PRO A 354 13.97 5.09 19.28
C PRO A 354 12.65 5.54 19.89
N TYR A 355 11.77 6.14 19.08
CA TYR A 355 10.46 6.65 19.54
C TYR A 355 9.41 5.56 19.70
N LEU A 356 9.65 4.42 19.04
CA LEU A 356 8.84 3.21 19.10
C LEU A 356 9.44 2.15 20.04
N TYR A 357 10.52 2.51 20.75
CA TYR A 357 11.15 1.65 21.73
C TYR A 357 10.27 1.48 22.97
N LYS A 358 9.83 0.25 23.23
CA LYS A 358 8.85 -0.08 24.29
C LYS A 358 9.47 -0.22 25.68
N HIS A 359 10.79 -0.35 25.78
CA HIS A 359 11.48 -0.51 27.06
C HIS A 359 12.05 0.82 27.57
N ASP A 360 11.28 1.48 28.43
CA ASP A 360 11.73 2.17 29.65
C ASP A 360 10.63 3.15 30.06
N VAL A 361 9.90 2.77 31.12
CA VAL A 361 9.83 3.56 32.37
C VAL A 361 9.73 2.56 33.52
N VAL A 362 10.75 2.59 34.38
CA VAL A 362 10.85 1.98 35.71
C VAL A 362 9.74 2.47 36.63
#